data_AF-A0A1Y0G1G5-F1
#
_entry.id   AF-A0A1Y0G1G5-F1
#
_cell.length_a   1.000
_cell.length_b   1.000
_cell.length_c   1.000
_cell.angle_alpha   90.00
_cell.angle_beta   90.00
_cell.angle_gamma   90.00
#
_symmetry.space_group_name_H-M   'P 1'
#
loop_
_entity.id
_entity.type
_entity.pdbx_description
1 polymer ?
#
loop_
_entity_poly.entity_id
_entity_poly.type
_entity_poly.pdbx_seq_one_letter_code
_entity_poly.pdbx_strand_id
1 'polypeptide(L)'
;MKGALSLAECKPEYKVDCTLILNNGRDKKDFVLRTAFDSVGVWKAKNTDVPISPFQGKVNLATKEAAIIDGDVWVFGVDATKANDIFIAVKIGMDYHRARANDILGDVYVKNLNAENQDGFNKHDLVIENKKLYAGVVKAVVDAAKLLGVQGLINFYVISSNINHKIPKDDLHEALKEGGAKLVETDNIKYNMWSGSNDGESGLLIKQNLHLASLKV
;
A
#
# COMPACT_ATOMS: atom_id res chain seq x y z
N MET A 1 7.19 17.93 -6.86
CA MET A 1 6.75 16.74 -7.63
C MET A 1 5.59 16.12 -6.87
N LYS A 2 4.67 15.48 -7.57
CA LYS A 2 3.51 14.82 -6.96
C LYS A 2 3.68 13.31 -7.06
N GLY A 3 4.15 12.68 -6.01
CA GLY A 3 4.30 11.23 -5.95
C GLY A 3 3.16 10.57 -5.20
N ALA A 4 3.27 9.25 -5.06
CA ALA A 4 2.44 8.45 -4.17
C ALA A 4 3.25 7.23 -3.68
N LEU A 5 2.79 6.65 -2.57
CA LEU A 5 3.25 5.37 -2.06
C LEU A 5 2.17 4.32 -2.27
N SER A 6 2.50 3.15 -2.81
CA SER A 6 1.65 1.96 -2.68
C SER A 6 2.31 0.92 -1.79
N LEU A 7 1.54 0.35 -0.86
CA LEU A 7 2.02 -0.65 0.08
C LEU A 7 1.45 -2.04 -0.23
N ALA A 8 2.29 -3.05 -0.01
CA ALA A 8 1.95 -4.47 -0.10
C ALA A 8 1.47 -4.91 -1.50
N GLU A 9 2.16 -4.45 -2.53
CA GLU A 9 1.97 -4.90 -3.91
C GLU A 9 2.51 -6.33 -4.09
N CYS A 10 1.91 -7.06 -5.04
CA CYS A 10 2.41 -8.35 -5.50
C CYS A 10 2.67 -8.28 -7.00
N LYS A 11 1.75 -8.77 -7.85
CA LYS A 11 1.96 -8.81 -9.30
C LYS A 11 1.71 -7.43 -9.96
N PRO A 12 2.58 -6.95 -10.87
CA PRO A 12 2.47 -5.62 -11.48
C PRO A 12 1.19 -5.41 -12.30
N GLU A 13 0.67 -6.47 -12.93
CA GLU A 13 -0.60 -6.45 -13.66
C GLU A 13 -1.80 -6.01 -12.80
N TYR A 14 -1.72 -6.21 -11.48
CA TYR A 14 -2.76 -5.85 -10.52
C TYR A 14 -2.38 -4.64 -9.66
N LYS A 15 -1.29 -3.94 -10.00
CA LYS A 15 -0.75 -2.82 -9.21
C LYS A 15 -1.81 -1.77 -8.95
N VAL A 16 -1.74 -1.12 -7.79
CA VAL A 16 -2.73 -0.12 -7.42
C VAL A 16 -2.68 1.09 -8.36
N ASP A 17 -3.86 1.52 -8.82
CA ASP A 17 -4.03 2.80 -9.51
C ASP A 17 -3.95 3.94 -8.48
N CYS A 18 -2.74 4.46 -8.29
CA CYS A 18 -2.44 5.56 -7.38
C CYS A 18 -2.87 6.94 -7.91
N THR A 19 -3.68 7.00 -8.97
CA THR A 19 -4.29 8.26 -9.43
C THR A 19 -5.70 8.46 -8.90
N LEU A 20 -6.32 7.45 -8.31
CA LEU A 20 -7.70 7.56 -7.82
C LEU A 20 -7.80 8.45 -6.59
N ILE A 21 -8.81 9.32 -6.56
CA ILE A 21 -9.27 10.07 -5.38
C ILE A 21 -10.79 9.97 -5.28
N LEU A 22 -11.38 10.45 -4.17
CA LEU A 22 -12.84 10.37 -3.96
C LEU A 22 -13.64 11.09 -5.06
N ASN A 23 -14.90 10.67 -5.22
CA ASN A 23 -15.92 11.25 -6.11
C ASN A 23 -15.55 11.17 -7.60
N ASN A 24 -14.98 10.04 -8.03
CA ASN A 24 -14.50 9.80 -9.39
C ASN A 24 -13.45 10.81 -9.87
N GLY A 25 -12.76 11.45 -8.92
CA GLY A 25 -11.63 12.30 -9.22
C GLY A 25 -10.41 11.46 -9.59
N ARG A 26 -9.55 12.05 -10.42
CA ARG A 26 -8.22 11.53 -10.68
C ARG A 26 -7.18 12.61 -10.45
N ASP A 27 -6.05 12.17 -9.94
CA ASP A 27 -4.93 13.03 -9.64
C ASP A 27 -3.64 12.42 -10.20
N LYS A 28 -3.06 13.10 -11.18
CA LYS A 28 -1.87 12.61 -11.87
C LYS A 28 -0.68 12.60 -10.91
N LYS A 29 0.02 11.46 -10.85
CA LYS A 29 1.29 11.32 -10.14
C LYS A 29 2.45 11.38 -11.13
N ASP A 30 3.48 12.11 -10.79
CA ASP A 30 4.74 12.18 -11.52
C ASP A 30 5.54 10.87 -11.38
N PHE A 31 5.38 10.18 -10.24
CA PHE A 31 6.00 8.89 -9.96
C PHE A 31 5.23 8.14 -8.86
N VAL A 32 5.44 6.83 -8.74
CA VAL A 32 4.93 6.01 -7.64
C VAL A 32 6.05 5.18 -7.06
N LEU A 33 6.23 5.26 -5.75
CA LEU A 33 7.03 4.30 -4.99
C LEU A 33 6.13 3.14 -4.58
N ARG A 34 6.51 1.92 -4.95
CA ARG A 34 5.77 0.69 -4.63
C ARG A 34 6.56 -0.14 -3.64
N THR A 35 5.86 -0.83 -2.74
CA THR A 35 6.49 -1.77 -1.83
C THR A 35 5.87 -3.15 -1.94
N ALA A 36 6.70 -4.18 -1.82
CA ALA A 36 6.28 -5.56 -1.80
C ALA A 36 6.80 -6.23 -0.51
N PHE A 37 5.98 -7.13 0.06
CA PHE A 37 6.35 -7.85 1.27
C PHE A 37 7.43 -8.91 1.01
N ASP A 38 7.31 -9.63 -0.11
CA ASP A 38 8.28 -10.64 -0.51
C ASP A 38 9.68 -10.03 -0.76
N SER A 39 10.73 -10.80 -0.50
CA SER A 39 12.08 -10.48 -1.00
C SER A 39 12.11 -10.52 -2.53
N VAL A 40 13.10 -9.88 -3.16
CA VAL A 40 13.13 -9.79 -4.63
C VAL A 40 13.17 -11.18 -5.29
N GLY A 41 13.87 -12.14 -4.68
CA GLY A 41 13.95 -13.51 -5.17
C GLY A 41 12.62 -14.26 -5.11
N VAL A 42 11.91 -14.17 -3.97
CA VAL A 42 10.59 -14.79 -3.82
C VAL A 42 9.59 -14.13 -4.77
N TRP A 43 9.60 -12.80 -4.84
CA TRP A 43 8.74 -12.05 -5.73
C TRP A 43 9.01 -12.40 -7.20
N LYS A 44 10.27 -12.49 -7.62
CA LYS A 44 10.65 -12.83 -8.99
C LYS A 44 10.29 -14.27 -9.36
N ALA A 45 10.35 -15.20 -8.41
CA ALA A 45 9.89 -16.58 -8.62
C ALA A 45 8.37 -16.66 -8.86
N LYS A 46 7.58 -15.79 -8.22
CA LYS A 46 6.13 -15.67 -8.47
C LYS A 46 5.81 -14.92 -9.78
N ASN A 47 6.75 -14.11 -10.27
CA ASN A 47 6.58 -13.21 -11.42
C ASN A 47 7.69 -13.45 -12.47
N THR A 48 7.81 -14.69 -12.95
CA THR A 48 8.91 -15.14 -13.82
C THR A 48 9.04 -14.33 -15.10
N ASP A 49 7.93 -13.84 -15.63
CA ASP A 49 7.88 -13.19 -16.94
C ASP A 49 8.03 -11.67 -16.87
N VAL A 50 8.02 -11.09 -15.65
CA VAL A 50 8.13 -9.64 -15.47
C VAL A 50 9.60 -9.18 -15.57
N PRO A 51 9.98 -8.32 -16.51
CA PRO A 51 11.33 -7.77 -16.54
C PRO A 51 11.56 -6.85 -15.32
N ILE A 52 12.69 -7.03 -14.64
CA ILE A 52 13.10 -6.18 -13.51
C ILE A 52 14.49 -5.62 -13.77
N SER A 53 14.72 -4.36 -13.39
CA SER A 53 16.06 -3.75 -13.34
C SER A 53 16.46 -3.56 -11.88
N PRO A 54 17.13 -4.54 -11.24
CA PRO A 54 17.39 -4.53 -9.81
C PRO A 54 18.50 -3.53 -9.46
N PHE A 55 18.39 -2.96 -8.26
CA PHE A 55 19.43 -2.15 -7.63
C PHE A 55 19.34 -2.29 -6.11
N GLN A 56 20.41 -1.91 -5.40
CA GLN A 56 20.40 -1.91 -3.94
C GLN A 56 20.14 -0.50 -3.43
N GLY A 57 19.11 -0.37 -2.59
CA GLY A 57 18.87 0.84 -1.82
C GLY A 57 19.55 0.74 -0.47
N LYS A 58 20.41 1.70 -0.14
CA LYS A 58 21.13 1.73 1.14
C LYS A 58 20.74 2.97 1.94
N VAL A 59 20.28 2.76 3.16
CA VAL A 59 19.92 3.82 4.11
C VAL A 59 20.67 3.55 5.40
N ASN A 60 21.70 4.35 5.69
CA ASN A 60 22.63 4.13 6.80
C ASN A 60 23.26 2.71 6.76
N LEU A 61 22.98 1.89 7.77
CA LEU A 61 23.42 0.49 7.89
C LEU A 61 22.40 -0.52 7.34
N ALA A 62 21.18 -0.09 7.00
CA ALA A 62 20.15 -0.95 6.46
C ALA A 62 20.22 -0.99 4.93
N THR A 63 20.06 -2.19 4.37
CA THR A 63 19.98 -2.41 2.92
C THR A 63 18.66 -3.09 2.63
N LYS A 64 17.94 -2.60 1.61
CA LYS A 64 16.78 -3.28 1.03
C LYS A 64 17.02 -3.44 -0.47
N GLU A 65 16.50 -4.52 -1.03
CA GLU A 65 16.51 -4.75 -2.46
C GLU A 65 15.43 -3.90 -3.12
N ALA A 66 15.75 -3.31 -4.26
CA ALA A 66 14.81 -2.52 -5.05
C ALA A 66 14.94 -2.85 -6.53
N ALA A 67 13.94 -2.52 -7.33
CA ALA A 67 14.01 -2.65 -8.78
C ALA A 67 13.14 -1.62 -9.49
N ILE A 68 13.44 -1.37 -10.75
CA ILE A 68 12.53 -0.66 -11.66
C ILE A 68 11.67 -1.68 -12.39
N ILE A 69 10.35 -1.51 -12.29
CA ILE A 69 9.34 -2.37 -12.91
C ILE A 69 8.24 -1.47 -13.46
N ASP A 70 7.99 -1.58 -14.77
CA ASP A 70 7.02 -0.74 -15.50
C ASP A 70 7.19 0.76 -15.25
N GLY A 71 8.45 1.21 -15.11
CA GLY A 71 8.81 2.61 -14.85
C GLY A 71 8.67 3.07 -13.40
N ASP A 72 8.09 2.25 -12.51
CA ASP A 72 7.95 2.55 -11.08
C ASP A 72 9.11 1.95 -10.28
N VAL A 73 9.46 2.58 -9.15
CA VAL A 73 10.41 2.00 -8.19
C VAL A 73 9.67 1.05 -7.26
N TRP A 74 10.17 -0.18 -7.13
CA TRP A 74 9.68 -1.19 -6.21
C TRP A 74 10.73 -1.48 -5.15
N VAL A 75 10.35 -1.43 -3.87
CA VAL A 75 11.19 -1.84 -2.74
C VAL A 75 10.64 -3.12 -2.14
N PHE A 76 11.50 -4.13 -1.99
CA PHE A 76 11.13 -5.48 -1.60
C PHE A 76 11.41 -5.74 -0.12
N GLY A 77 10.79 -6.79 0.43
CA GLY A 77 10.95 -7.17 1.83
C GLY A 77 10.36 -6.16 2.80
N VAL A 78 9.35 -5.38 2.40
CA VAL A 78 8.78 -4.30 3.21
C VAL A 78 7.57 -4.79 3.98
N ASP A 79 7.72 -4.92 5.29
CA ASP A 79 6.60 -5.15 6.20
C ASP A 79 5.88 -3.83 6.49
N ALA A 80 4.69 -3.66 5.89
CA ALA A 80 3.89 -2.44 6.03
C ALA A 80 3.38 -2.20 7.46
N THR A 81 3.52 -3.15 8.39
CA THR A 81 3.20 -2.94 9.81
C THR A 81 4.38 -2.38 10.61
N LYS A 82 5.57 -2.26 9.99
CA LYS A 82 6.79 -1.77 10.63
C LYS A 82 7.19 -0.40 10.09
N ALA A 83 7.10 0.62 10.93
CA ALA A 83 7.44 1.99 10.56
C ALA A 83 8.87 2.14 9.98
N ASN A 84 9.84 1.38 10.49
CA ASN A 84 11.21 1.42 10.00
C ASN A 84 11.36 0.87 8.57
N ASP A 85 10.58 -0.14 8.20
CA ASP A 85 10.59 -0.69 6.84
C ASP A 85 10.02 0.31 5.84
N ILE A 86 8.92 0.98 6.20
CA ILE A 86 8.34 2.07 5.40
C ILE A 86 9.32 3.24 5.31
N PHE A 87 9.95 3.63 6.42
CA PHE A 87 10.96 4.69 6.47
C PHE A 87 12.10 4.41 5.48
N ILE A 88 12.68 3.20 5.50
CA ILE A 88 13.77 2.81 4.60
C ILE A 88 13.30 2.84 3.14
N ALA A 89 12.12 2.28 2.84
CA ALA A 89 11.57 2.28 1.49
C ALA A 89 11.36 3.70 0.96
N VAL A 90 10.78 4.59 1.77
CA VAL A 90 10.56 5.99 1.40
C VAL A 90 11.89 6.71 1.18
N LYS A 91 12.91 6.48 2.01
CA LYS A 91 14.26 7.04 1.79
C LYS A 91 14.86 6.60 0.45
N ILE A 92 14.73 5.32 0.09
CA ILE A 92 15.19 4.81 -1.21
C ILE A 92 14.45 5.51 -2.35
N GLY A 93 13.13 5.66 -2.24
CA GLY A 93 12.33 6.39 -3.23
C GLY A 93 12.68 7.87 -3.33
N MET A 94 12.94 8.53 -2.18
CA MET A 94 13.40 9.92 -2.14
C MET A 94 14.71 10.11 -2.90
N ASP A 95 15.68 9.22 -2.68
CA ASP A 95 16.99 9.29 -3.32
C ASP A 95 16.88 9.05 -4.84
N TYR A 96 16.11 8.04 -5.25
CA TYR A 96 15.92 7.71 -6.66
C TYR A 96 15.19 8.82 -7.43
N HIS A 97 14.07 9.30 -6.90
CA HIS A 97 13.23 10.32 -7.57
C HIS A 97 13.71 11.75 -7.29
N ARG A 98 14.68 11.97 -6.41
CA ARG A 98 15.09 13.29 -5.89
C ARG A 98 13.91 14.05 -5.28
N ALA A 99 13.08 13.33 -4.53
CA ALA A 99 11.82 13.82 -3.96
C ALA A 99 11.89 14.01 -2.44
N ARG A 100 10.97 14.79 -1.89
CA ARG A 100 10.80 14.92 -0.42
C ARG A 100 9.86 13.84 0.09
N ALA A 101 9.96 13.51 1.38
CA ALA A 101 9.07 12.54 2.01
C ALA A 101 7.58 12.93 1.85
N ASN A 102 7.23 14.21 2.00
CA ASN A 102 5.86 14.70 1.75
C ASN A 102 5.37 14.45 0.32
N ASP A 103 6.27 14.46 -0.66
CA ASP A 103 5.90 14.22 -2.06
C ASP A 103 5.53 12.74 -2.29
N ILE A 104 5.97 11.82 -1.41
CA ILE A 104 5.72 10.37 -1.49
C ILE A 104 4.58 9.93 -0.55
N LEU A 105 4.65 10.37 0.70
CA LEU A 105 3.72 9.98 1.77
C LEU A 105 2.44 10.82 1.81
N GLY A 106 2.35 11.91 1.04
CA GLY A 106 1.13 12.72 1.00
C GLY A 106 -0.10 11.92 0.59
N ASP A 107 0.06 10.98 -0.33
CA ASP A 107 -0.96 10.02 -0.73
C ASP A 107 -0.40 8.59 -0.66
N VAL A 108 -0.99 7.77 0.22
CA VAL A 108 -0.62 6.37 0.44
C VAL A 108 -1.79 5.50 0.00
N TYR A 109 -1.50 4.46 -0.77
CA TYR A 109 -2.50 3.56 -1.33
C TYR A 109 -2.26 2.13 -0.88
N VAL A 110 -3.33 1.44 -0.51
CA VAL A 110 -3.33 0.01 -0.23
C VAL A 110 -4.49 -0.67 -0.92
N LYS A 111 -4.25 -1.90 -1.36
CA LYS A 111 -5.27 -2.77 -1.94
C LYS A 111 -5.13 -4.14 -1.32
N ASN A 112 -6.24 -4.66 -0.80
CA ASN A 112 -6.32 -6.04 -0.33
C ASN A 112 -5.27 -6.42 0.75
N LEU A 113 -5.03 -5.55 1.75
CA LEU A 113 -4.29 -5.99 2.94
C LEU A 113 -5.03 -7.14 3.61
N ASN A 114 -4.30 -8.20 3.89
CA ASN A 114 -4.81 -9.48 4.34
C ASN A 114 -3.81 -10.14 5.29
N ALA A 115 -4.30 -10.69 6.40
CA ALA A 115 -3.49 -11.55 7.24
C ALA A 115 -3.00 -12.78 6.44
N GLU A 116 -1.76 -13.19 6.68
CA GLU A 116 -1.21 -14.43 6.12
C GLU A 116 -1.90 -15.66 6.73
N ASN A 117 -1.79 -16.81 6.06
CA ASN A 117 -2.35 -18.11 6.50
C ASN A 117 -3.87 -18.08 6.75
N GLN A 118 -4.64 -17.48 5.83
CA GLN A 118 -6.09 -17.31 5.98
C GLN A 118 -6.84 -18.64 6.22
N ASP A 119 -6.33 -19.73 5.66
CA ASP A 119 -6.93 -21.07 5.77
C ASP A 119 -6.91 -21.62 7.21
N GLY A 120 -6.07 -21.06 8.08
CA GLY A 120 -5.99 -21.43 9.50
C GLY A 120 -7.05 -20.75 10.39
N PHE A 121 -7.82 -19.82 9.84
CA PHE A 121 -8.76 -19.00 10.61
C PHE A 121 -10.20 -19.24 10.18
N ASN A 122 -11.12 -19.19 11.15
CA ASN A 122 -12.53 -19.02 10.82
C ASN A 122 -12.79 -17.57 10.34
N LYS A 123 -13.95 -17.33 9.73
CA LYS A 123 -14.31 -16.02 9.18
C LYS A 123 -14.26 -14.88 10.20
N HIS A 124 -14.60 -15.13 11.46
CA HIS A 124 -14.60 -14.12 12.51
C HIS A 124 -13.17 -13.72 12.89
N ASP A 125 -12.31 -14.71 13.11
CA ASP A 125 -10.90 -14.48 13.46
C ASP A 125 -10.15 -13.77 12.32
N LEU A 126 -10.46 -14.09 11.06
CA LEU A 126 -9.92 -13.37 9.90
C LEU A 126 -10.26 -11.88 9.92
N VAL A 127 -11.48 -11.52 10.32
CA VAL A 127 -11.87 -10.11 10.44
C VAL A 127 -11.05 -9.44 11.53
N ILE A 128 -10.87 -10.08 12.68
CA ILE A 128 -10.05 -9.54 13.79
C ILE A 128 -8.60 -9.34 13.36
N GLU A 129 -7.98 -10.33 12.71
CA GLU A 129 -6.59 -10.21 12.27
C GLU A 129 -6.42 -9.16 11.17
N ASN A 130 -7.39 -9.05 10.25
CA ASN A 130 -7.40 -7.97 9.26
C ASN A 130 -7.55 -6.60 9.93
N LYS A 131 -8.42 -6.45 10.96
CA LYS A 131 -8.53 -5.18 11.72
C LYS A 131 -7.19 -4.77 12.31
N LYS A 132 -6.50 -5.70 13.00
CA LYS A 132 -5.17 -5.47 13.56
C LYS A 132 -4.16 -5.07 12.49
N LEU A 133 -4.19 -5.74 11.33
CA LEU A 133 -3.32 -5.43 10.20
C LEU A 133 -3.55 -3.99 9.70
N TYR A 134 -4.79 -3.60 9.41
CA TYR A 134 -5.09 -2.24 8.95
C TYR A 134 -4.71 -1.18 9.99
N ALA A 135 -5.04 -1.39 11.27
CA ALA A 135 -4.66 -0.48 12.35
C ALA A 135 -3.13 -0.36 12.47
N GLY A 136 -2.43 -1.49 12.40
CA GLY A 136 -0.97 -1.56 12.45
C GLY A 136 -0.29 -0.83 11.29
N VAL A 137 -0.79 -1.00 10.06
CA VAL A 137 -0.27 -0.31 8.87
C VAL A 137 -0.48 1.19 8.97
N VAL A 138 -1.68 1.66 9.35
CA VAL A 138 -1.95 3.10 9.50
C VAL A 138 -1.02 3.72 10.53
N LYS A 139 -0.85 3.06 11.69
CA LYS A 139 0.07 3.51 12.73
C LYS A 139 1.51 3.57 12.23
N ALA A 140 1.97 2.52 11.54
CA ALA A 140 3.31 2.45 10.97
C ALA A 140 3.57 3.55 9.94
N VAL A 141 2.59 3.89 9.10
CA VAL A 141 2.69 5.01 8.14
C VAL A 141 2.86 6.34 8.87
N VAL A 142 2.05 6.61 9.91
CA VAL A 142 2.17 7.85 10.70
C VAL A 142 3.52 7.92 11.41
N ASP A 143 3.98 6.83 12.01
CA ASP A 143 5.26 6.80 12.73
C ASP A 143 6.44 6.95 11.76
N ALA A 144 6.40 6.32 10.58
CA ALA A 144 7.39 6.53 9.52
C ALA A 144 7.41 7.98 9.04
N ALA A 145 6.24 8.58 8.85
CA ALA A 145 6.11 9.99 8.46
C ALA A 145 6.77 10.92 9.49
N LYS A 146 6.54 10.69 10.79
CA LYS A 146 7.21 11.44 11.87
C LYS A 146 8.73 11.30 11.82
N LEU A 147 9.24 10.07 11.64
CA LEU A 147 10.69 9.83 11.51
C LEU A 147 11.30 10.55 10.30
N LEU A 148 10.52 10.75 9.25
CA LEU A 148 10.91 11.48 8.04
C LEU A 148 10.72 13.00 8.13
N GLY A 149 10.16 13.50 9.24
CA GLY A 149 9.85 14.92 9.42
C GLY A 149 8.69 15.41 8.55
N VAL A 150 7.81 14.52 8.11
CA VAL A 150 6.57 14.88 7.40
C VAL A 150 5.64 15.63 8.35
N GLN A 151 4.96 16.64 7.83
CA GLN A 151 3.97 17.42 8.57
C GLN A 151 2.67 17.53 7.78
N GLY A 152 1.55 17.67 8.48
CA GLY A 152 0.24 17.95 7.89
C GLY A 152 -0.65 16.72 7.82
N LEU A 153 -1.29 16.53 6.66
CA LEU A 153 -2.23 15.45 6.41
C LEU A 153 -1.64 14.46 5.39
N ILE A 154 -1.85 13.18 5.67
CA ILE A 154 -1.64 12.07 4.74
C ILE A 154 -3.01 11.54 4.35
N ASN A 155 -3.25 11.39 3.04
CA ASN A 155 -4.41 10.71 2.51
C ASN A 155 -4.09 9.22 2.38
N PHE A 156 -4.73 8.39 3.18
CA PHE A 156 -4.56 6.94 3.15
C PHE A 156 -5.76 6.30 2.45
N TYR A 157 -5.56 5.90 1.20
CA TYR A 157 -6.56 5.29 0.35
C TYR A 157 -6.58 3.77 0.49
N VAL A 158 -7.74 3.20 0.78
CA VAL A 158 -7.97 1.75 0.81
C VAL A 158 -8.91 1.36 -0.32
N ILE A 159 -8.44 0.45 -1.18
CA ILE A 159 -9.26 -0.15 -2.23
C ILE A 159 -9.71 -1.52 -1.72
N SER A 160 -11.04 -1.72 -1.62
CA SER A 160 -11.64 -2.94 -1.11
C SER A 160 -12.71 -3.48 -2.05
N SER A 161 -12.83 -4.81 -2.15
CA SER A 161 -13.86 -5.44 -3.00
C SER A 161 -15.26 -5.14 -2.50
N ASN A 162 -16.18 -4.79 -3.40
CA ASN A 162 -17.57 -4.49 -3.02
C ASN A 162 -18.44 -5.74 -2.85
N ILE A 163 -18.05 -6.88 -3.42
CA ILE A 163 -18.82 -8.14 -3.41
C ILE A 163 -18.27 -9.09 -2.34
N ASN A 164 -16.95 -9.14 -2.16
CA ASN A 164 -16.31 -10.00 -1.17
C ASN A 164 -15.25 -9.20 -0.40
N HIS A 165 -15.73 -8.38 0.53
CA HIS A 165 -14.83 -7.58 1.37
C HIS A 165 -14.08 -8.51 2.33
N LYS A 166 -12.75 -8.39 2.36
CA LYS A 166 -11.88 -9.13 3.30
C LYS A 166 -12.10 -8.72 4.76
N ILE A 167 -12.67 -7.53 4.93
CA ILE A 167 -13.06 -6.93 6.21
C ILE A 167 -14.33 -6.10 5.96
N PRO A 168 -15.40 -6.23 6.77
CA PRO A 168 -16.59 -5.41 6.62
C PRO A 168 -16.27 -3.92 6.67
N LYS A 169 -17.08 -3.09 6.00
CA LYS A 169 -16.85 -1.65 5.88
C LYS A 169 -16.68 -1.00 7.27
N ASP A 170 -17.57 -1.30 8.20
CA ASP A 170 -17.58 -0.66 9.52
C ASP A 170 -16.37 -1.10 10.34
N ASP A 171 -16.00 -2.39 10.28
CA ASP A 171 -14.77 -2.92 10.89
C ASP A 171 -13.50 -2.30 10.30
N LEU A 172 -13.47 -2.08 8.97
CA LEU A 172 -12.38 -1.39 8.31
C LEU A 172 -12.27 0.05 8.80
N HIS A 173 -13.40 0.77 8.87
CA HIS A 173 -13.41 2.16 9.33
C HIS A 173 -12.97 2.29 10.77
N GLU A 174 -13.39 1.35 11.63
CA GLU A 174 -12.94 1.27 13.02
C GLU A 174 -11.43 1.01 13.08
N ALA A 175 -10.92 0.01 12.37
CA ALA A 175 -9.49 -0.32 12.35
C ALA A 175 -8.63 0.87 11.89
N LEU A 176 -9.06 1.60 10.84
CA LEU A 176 -8.34 2.78 10.37
C LEU A 176 -8.31 3.89 11.43
N LYS A 177 -9.41 4.09 12.18
CA LYS A 177 -9.48 5.05 13.28
C LYS A 177 -8.62 4.63 14.48
N GLU A 178 -8.64 3.35 14.84
CA GLU A 178 -7.77 2.77 15.88
C GLU A 178 -6.28 2.95 15.54
N GLY A 179 -5.93 2.83 14.25
CA GLY A 179 -4.58 3.11 13.75
C GLY A 179 -4.18 4.59 13.79
N GLY A 180 -5.13 5.51 14.00
CA GLY A 180 -4.88 6.94 14.17
C GLY A 180 -5.55 7.87 13.16
N ALA A 181 -6.40 7.35 12.26
CA ALA A 181 -7.15 8.18 11.31
C ALA A 181 -8.13 9.13 12.03
N LYS A 182 -8.18 10.40 11.60
CA LYS A 182 -9.11 11.41 12.16
C LYS A 182 -10.48 11.34 11.50
N LEU A 183 -10.50 11.05 10.21
CA LEU A 183 -11.71 10.94 9.42
C LEU A 183 -11.55 9.72 8.51
N VAL A 184 -12.63 8.99 8.31
CA VAL A 184 -12.69 7.90 7.34
C VAL A 184 -13.96 8.07 6.52
N GLU A 185 -13.80 8.18 5.21
CA GLU A 185 -14.87 8.35 4.24
C GLU A 185 -14.87 7.19 3.25
N THR A 186 -16.00 7.00 2.58
CA THR A 186 -16.12 6.01 1.50
C THR A 186 -16.75 6.69 0.33
N ASP A 187 -16.17 6.46 -0.84
CA ASP A 187 -16.72 6.95 -2.07
C ASP A 187 -18.12 6.38 -2.32
N ASN A 188 -19.01 7.24 -2.79
CA ASN A 188 -20.34 6.84 -3.23
C ASN A 188 -20.28 6.06 -4.55
N ILE A 189 -19.20 6.27 -5.32
CA ILE A 189 -18.98 5.61 -6.61
C ILE A 189 -18.19 4.30 -6.41
N LYS A 190 -18.50 3.29 -7.23
CA LYS A 190 -17.77 2.03 -7.30
C LYS A 190 -16.93 1.98 -8.56
N TYR A 191 -15.66 1.58 -8.42
CA TYR A 191 -14.69 1.59 -9.51
C TYR A 191 -14.54 0.19 -10.09
N ASN A 192 -14.66 0.03 -11.40
CA ASN A 192 -14.32 -1.24 -12.04
C ASN A 192 -12.79 -1.34 -12.13
N MET A 193 -12.20 -2.25 -11.35
CA MET A 193 -10.76 -2.44 -11.29
C MET A 193 -10.40 -3.91 -11.40
N TRP A 194 -9.29 -4.19 -12.07
CA TRP A 194 -8.72 -5.53 -12.13
C TRP A 194 -8.19 -5.89 -10.74
N SER A 195 -8.68 -6.97 -10.14
CA SER A 195 -8.22 -7.47 -8.84
C SER A 195 -7.80 -8.91 -9.01
N GLY A 196 -6.59 -9.23 -8.56
CA GLY A 196 -6.02 -10.58 -8.59
C GLY A 196 -5.90 -11.20 -7.20
N SER A 197 -5.70 -12.52 -7.18
CA SER A 197 -5.23 -13.26 -6.01
C SER A 197 -3.77 -12.93 -5.69
N ASN A 198 -3.35 -13.13 -4.44
CA ASN A 198 -1.99 -12.82 -3.99
C ASN A 198 -0.91 -13.71 -4.65
N ASP A 199 -1.28 -14.89 -5.14
CA ASP A 199 -0.43 -15.80 -5.94
C ASP A 199 -0.38 -15.42 -7.43
N GLY A 200 -1.23 -14.49 -7.88
CA GLY A 200 -1.29 -14.03 -9.27
C GLY A 200 -1.93 -15.02 -10.25
N GLU A 201 -2.48 -16.14 -9.78
CA GLU A 201 -3.08 -17.19 -10.63
C GLU A 201 -4.48 -16.85 -11.13
N SER A 202 -5.21 -16.00 -10.40
CA SER A 202 -6.59 -15.62 -10.73
C SER A 202 -6.79 -14.11 -10.70
N GLY A 203 -7.63 -13.60 -11.60
CA GLY A 203 -7.99 -12.19 -11.61
C GLY A 203 -9.35 -11.94 -12.26
N LEU A 204 -10.05 -10.91 -11.77
CA LEU A 204 -11.34 -10.52 -12.29
C LEU A 204 -11.48 -8.99 -12.26
N LEU A 205 -12.24 -8.45 -13.21
CA LEU A 205 -12.72 -7.07 -13.15
C LEU A 205 -13.87 -7.01 -12.13
N ILE A 206 -13.60 -6.42 -10.96
CA ILE A 206 -14.55 -6.35 -9.85
C ILE A 206 -14.81 -4.87 -9.53
N LYS A 207 -16.04 -4.57 -9.12
CA LYS A 207 -16.36 -3.26 -8.54
C LYS A 207 -15.66 -3.12 -7.18
N GLN A 208 -14.88 -2.08 -6.99
CA GLN A 208 -14.18 -1.82 -5.74
C GLN A 208 -14.77 -0.57 -5.08
N ASN A 209 -14.80 -0.57 -3.75
CA ASN A 209 -14.96 0.62 -2.94
C ASN A 209 -13.60 1.33 -2.84
N LEU A 210 -13.65 2.66 -2.83
CA LEU A 210 -12.52 3.49 -2.41
C LEU A 210 -12.87 4.09 -1.05
N HIS A 211 -12.00 3.87 -0.07
CA HIS A 211 -12.07 4.52 1.23
C HIS A 211 -10.90 5.49 1.36
N LEU A 212 -11.13 6.60 2.05
CA LEU A 212 -10.09 7.58 2.38
C LEU A 212 -10.05 7.73 3.89
N ALA A 213 -8.89 7.46 4.49
CA ALA A 213 -8.57 7.81 5.86
C ALA A 213 -7.62 9.01 5.89
N SER A 214 -8.01 10.07 6.60
CA SER A 214 -7.19 11.27 6.78
C SER A 214 -6.33 11.13 8.03
N LEU A 215 -5.02 11.00 7.85
CA LEU A 215 -4.06 10.82 8.94
C LEU A 215 -3.36 12.15 9.22
N LYS A 216 -3.37 12.59 10.48
CA LYS A 216 -2.63 13.78 10.90
C LYS A 216 -1.30 13.35 11.50
N VAL A 217 -0.21 13.91 10.97
CA VAL A 217 1.17 13.67 11.44
C VAL A 217 1.56 14.74 12.45
#